data_AF-A0AAW0HC82-F1
#
_entry.id   AF-A0AAW0HC82-F1
#
_cell.length_a   1.000
_cell.length_b   1.000
_cell.length_c   1.000
_cell.angle_alpha   90.00
_cell.angle_beta   90.00
_cell.angle_gamma   90.00
#
_symmetry.space_group_name_H-M   'P 1'
#
loop_
_entity.id
_entity.type
_entity.pdbx_description
1 polymer ?
#
loop_
_entity_poly.entity_id
_entity_poly.type
_entity_poly.pdbx_seq_one_letter_code
_entity_poly.pdbx_strand_id
1 'polypeptide(L)'
;MDCCLVVAGQEFRAHKVILAAHSPIFRAMFELGMGENKKNHVEIHDLEPEVFKAMMGFIYTGKEPDFHSIADAVLAAADKYGLQRLKVTCKDTLCKDLSVENAAHTLFLADLHSAVQLKTEALI
;
A
#
# COMPACT_ATOMS: atom_id res chain seq x y z
N MET A 1 -15.07 10.44 -10.51
CA MET A 1 -14.69 9.92 -9.17
C MET A 1 -15.96 9.50 -8.46
N ASP A 2 -16.08 8.22 -8.17
CA ASP A 2 -17.27 7.52 -7.64
C ASP A 2 -17.04 6.99 -6.20
N CYS A 3 -15.89 7.30 -5.59
CA CYS A 3 -15.64 7.15 -4.15
C CYS A 3 -14.76 8.26 -3.58
N CYS A 4 -14.83 8.40 -2.26
CA CYS A 4 -13.98 9.24 -1.43
C CYS A 4 -13.31 8.35 -0.36
N LEU A 5 -12.00 8.49 -0.21
CA LEU A 5 -11.18 7.78 0.77
C LEU A 5 -10.65 8.81 1.77
N VAL A 6 -10.88 8.58 3.05
CA VAL A 6 -10.43 9.48 4.13
C VAL A 6 -9.23 8.87 4.81
N VAL A 7 -8.10 9.58 4.81
CA VAL A 7 -6.85 9.12 5.42
C VAL A 7 -6.41 10.19 6.42
N ALA A 8 -6.39 9.85 7.71
CA ALA A 8 -6.10 10.80 8.79
C ALA A 8 -6.90 12.13 8.69
N GLY A 9 -8.19 12.02 8.33
CA GLY A 9 -9.09 13.17 8.16
C GLY A 9 -8.95 13.93 6.83
N GLN A 10 -8.05 13.51 5.94
CA GLN A 10 -7.91 14.10 4.60
C GLN A 10 -8.71 13.32 3.57
N GLU A 11 -9.49 14.01 2.75
CA GLU A 11 -10.34 13.41 1.72
C GLU A 11 -9.60 13.26 0.37
N PHE A 12 -9.64 12.05 -0.18
CA PHE A 12 -9.07 11.69 -1.48
C PHE A 12 -10.17 11.12 -2.37
N ARG A 13 -10.50 11.84 -3.44
CA ARG A 13 -11.47 11.35 -4.42
C ARG A 13 -10.80 10.40 -5.42
N ALA A 14 -11.48 9.30 -5.75
CA ALA A 14 -10.93 8.24 -6.58
C ALA A 14 -12.00 7.52 -7.43
N HIS A 15 -11.57 6.51 -8.17
CA HIS A 15 -12.41 5.65 -8.99
C HIS A 15 -12.39 4.23 -8.42
N LYS A 16 -13.54 3.72 -7.97
CA LYS A 16 -13.68 2.36 -7.42
C LYS A 16 -13.18 1.31 -8.41
N VAL A 17 -13.54 1.46 -9.68
CA VAL A 17 -13.14 0.52 -10.74
C VAL A 17 -11.62 0.45 -10.93
N ILE A 18 -10.93 1.59 -10.86
CA ILE A 18 -9.46 1.64 -11.01
C ILE A 18 -8.81 1.00 -9.79
N LEU A 19 -9.25 1.38 -8.60
CA LEU A 19 -8.73 0.82 -7.35
C LEU A 19 -8.96 -0.70 -7.26
N ALA A 20 -10.15 -1.18 -7.58
CA ALA A 20 -10.48 -2.60 -7.59
C ALA A 20 -9.70 -3.40 -8.64
N ALA A 21 -9.43 -2.82 -9.81
CA ALA A 21 -8.65 -3.49 -10.84
C ALA A 21 -7.18 -3.68 -10.44
N HIS A 22 -6.63 -2.73 -9.67
CA HIS A 22 -5.22 -2.74 -9.28
C HIS A 22 -4.95 -3.36 -7.91
N SER A 23 -5.95 -3.42 -7.03
CA SER A 23 -5.83 -3.95 -5.66
C SER A 23 -6.95 -4.93 -5.34
N PRO A 24 -6.62 -6.19 -5.00
CA PRO A 24 -7.62 -7.16 -4.56
C PRO A 24 -8.29 -6.77 -3.25
N ILE A 25 -7.60 -5.99 -2.38
CA ILE A 25 -8.18 -5.49 -1.14
C ILE A 25 -9.22 -4.43 -1.40
N PHE A 26 -8.94 -3.44 -2.27
CA PHE A 26 -9.96 -2.48 -2.66
C PHE A 26 -11.13 -3.15 -3.38
N ARG A 27 -10.86 -4.16 -4.21
CA ARG A 27 -11.92 -4.96 -4.84
C ARG A 27 -12.83 -5.61 -3.81
N ALA A 28 -12.25 -6.35 -2.86
CA ALA A 28 -13.01 -6.99 -1.79
C ALA A 28 -13.78 -5.96 -0.95
N MET A 29 -13.16 -4.82 -0.61
CA MET A 29 -13.78 -3.73 0.14
C MET A 29 -15.02 -3.15 -0.56
N PHE A 30 -14.97 -2.99 -1.89
CA PHE A 30 -16.10 -2.46 -2.66
C PHE A 30 -17.17 -3.51 -3.01
N GLU A 31 -16.76 -4.77 -3.22
CA GLU A 31 -17.66 -5.88 -3.56
C GLU A 31 -18.42 -6.42 -2.35
N LEU A 32 -17.76 -6.54 -1.18
CA LEU A 32 -18.35 -7.15 0.02
C LEU A 32 -19.38 -6.27 0.73
N GLY A 33 -19.68 -5.08 0.21
CA GLY A 33 -20.77 -4.25 0.74
C GLY A 33 -20.65 -3.97 2.24
N MET A 34 -19.42 -3.86 2.78
CA MET A 34 -19.20 -3.31 4.11
C MET A 34 -19.89 -1.94 4.16
N GLY A 35 -20.53 -1.57 5.29
CA GLY A 35 -21.51 -0.47 5.37
C GLY A 35 -21.07 0.89 4.79
N GLU A 36 -19.77 1.10 4.62
CA GLU A 36 -19.10 2.20 3.90
C GLU A 36 -19.50 2.32 2.42
N ASN A 37 -19.89 1.22 1.76
CA ASN A 37 -20.28 1.22 0.35
C ASN A 37 -21.56 2.05 0.09
N LYS A 38 -22.41 2.26 1.11
CA LYS A 38 -23.65 3.05 0.97
C LYS A 38 -23.40 4.55 0.88
N LYS A 39 -22.27 5.05 1.38
CA LYS A 39 -21.90 6.48 1.33
C LYS A 39 -20.82 6.80 0.32
N ASN A 40 -20.30 5.80 -0.40
CA ASN A 40 -19.12 5.93 -1.25
C ASN A 40 -17.93 6.56 -0.48
N HIS A 41 -17.88 6.34 0.83
CA HIS A 41 -16.93 6.96 1.74
C HIS A 41 -16.24 5.85 2.53
N VAL A 42 -14.92 5.77 2.41
CA VAL A 42 -14.10 4.72 3.03
C VAL A 42 -13.06 5.38 3.93
N GLU A 43 -13.00 4.97 5.18
CA GLU A 43 -11.97 5.43 6.12
C GLU A 43 -10.77 4.48 6.09
N ILE A 44 -9.58 5.05 5.90
CA ILE A 44 -8.31 4.34 5.95
C ILE A 44 -7.54 4.86 7.15
N HIS A 45 -7.46 4.01 8.18
CA HIS A 45 -6.74 4.31 9.42
C HIS A 45 -5.32 3.76 9.44
N ASP A 46 -4.96 2.98 8.42
CA ASP A 46 -3.76 2.14 8.44
C ASP A 46 -2.57 2.76 7.73
N LEU A 47 -2.77 3.94 7.12
CA LEU A 47 -1.79 4.60 6.27
C LEU A 47 -1.69 6.07 6.63
N GLU A 48 -0.48 6.61 6.52
CA GLU A 48 -0.27 8.05 6.55
C GLU A 48 -0.67 8.68 5.20
N PRO A 49 -1.14 9.94 5.18
CA PRO A 49 -1.57 10.62 3.96
C PRO A 49 -0.52 10.64 2.85
N GLU A 50 0.77 10.77 3.21
CA GLU A 50 1.87 10.79 2.25
C GLU A 50 2.08 9.43 1.58
N VAL A 51 2.05 8.35 2.36
CA VAL A 51 2.14 6.97 1.88
C VAL A 51 0.96 6.63 0.98
N PHE A 52 -0.25 7.02 1.40
CA PHE A 52 -1.45 6.84 0.61
C PHE A 52 -1.38 7.59 -0.72
N LYS A 53 -0.91 8.83 -0.72
CA LYS A 53 -0.75 9.64 -1.93
C LYS A 53 0.25 9.02 -2.90
N ALA A 54 1.37 8.50 -2.41
CA ALA A 54 2.34 7.79 -3.23
C ALA A 54 1.72 6.52 -3.86
N MET A 55 1.03 5.71 -3.05
CA MET A 55 0.31 4.53 -3.51
C MET A 55 -0.71 4.86 -4.61
N MET A 56 -1.52 5.90 -4.40
CA MET A 56 -2.49 6.39 -5.38
C MET A 56 -1.82 6.88 -6.66
N GLY A 57 -0.73 7.63 -6.55
CA GLY A 57 0.06 8.07 -7.70
C GLY A 57 0.52 6.89 -8.57
N PHE A 58 1.00 5.83 -7.94
CA PHE A 58 1.38 4.60 -8.65
C PHE A 58 0.19 3.92 -9.33
N ILE A 59 -0.96 3.78 -8.65
CA ILE A 59 -2.15 3.13 -9.21
C ILE A 59 -2.61 3.84 -10.48
N TYR A 60 -2.61 5.18 -10.49
CA TYR A 60 -3.12 5.95 -11.63
C TYR A 60 -2.11 6.16 -12.76
N THR A 61 -0.82 6.25 -12.45
CA THR A 61 0.20 6.61 -13.44
C THR A 61 1.10 5.45 -13.84
N GLY A 62 1.17 4.40 -13.02
CA GLY A 62 2.11 3.29 -13.17
C GLY A 62 3.59 3.70 -13.07
N LYS A 63 3.88 4.98 -12.79
CA LYS A 63 5.23 5.50 -12.57
C LYS A 63 5.66 5.16 -11.17
N GLU A 64 6.96 5.02 -10.96
CA GLU A 64 7.58 4.88 -9.65
C GLU A 64 7.48 6.25 -8.96
N PRO A 65 6.68 6.43 -7.89
CA PRO A 65 6.76 7.66 -7.14
C PRO A 65 8.16 7.85 -6.50
N ASP A 66 8.49 9.10 -6.17
CA ASP A 66 9.74 9.43 -5.47
C ASP A 66 9.47 9.34 -3.96
N PHE A 67 9.82 8.21 -3.35
CA PHE A 67 9.52 7.91 -1.94
C PHE A 67 10.74 7.37 -1.18
N HIS A 68 11.95 7.78 -1.54
CA HIS A 68 13.18 7.33 -0.86
C HIS A 68 13.08 7.41 0.69
N SER A 69 12.44 8.45 1.23
CA SER A 69 12.26 8.62 2.69
C SER A 69 11.12 7.82 3.31
N ILE A 70 10.15 7.33 2.52
CA ILE A 70 8.97 6.60 3.00
C ILE A 70 8.83 5.22 2.34
N ALA A 71 9.90 4.72 1.73
CA ALA A 71 9.89 3.50 0.92
C ALA A 71 9.48 2.27 1.72
N ASP A 72 9.89 2.18 2.99
CA ASP A 72 9.48 1.10 3.90
C ASP A 72 7.96 1.11 4.14
N ALA A 73 7.38 2.30 4.37
CA ALA A 73 5.96 2.45 4.61
C ALA A 73 5.13 2.20 3.34
N VAL A 74 5.62 2.65 2.17
CA VAL A 74 4.99 2.35 0.87
C VAL A 74 5.11 0.86 0.54
N LEU A 75 6.21 0.20 0.89
CA LEU A 75 6.35 -1.25 0.74
C LEU A 75 5.33 -2.01 1.59
N ALA A 76 5.18 -1.63 2.86
CA ALA A 76 4.18 -2.22 3.75
C ALA A 76 2.75 -2.00 3.24
N ALA A 77 2.44 -0.79 2.74
CA ALA A 77 1.17 -0.48 2.10
C ALA A 77 0.93 -1.32 0.84
N ALA A 78 1.95 -1.44 -0.02
CA ALA A 78 1.86 -2.22 -1.25
C ALA A 78 1.61 -3.71 -0.97
N ASP A 79 2.27 -4.27 0.05
CA ASP A 79 2.03 -5.65 0.47
C ASP A 79 0.61 -5.83 1.01
N LYS A 80 0.19 -4.94 1.91
CA LYS A 80 -1.15 -4.98 2.52
C LYS A 80 -2.26 -4.87 1.49
N TYR A 81 -2.16 -3.95 0.52
CA TYR A 81 -3.18 -3.73 -0.51
C TYR A 81 -2.99 -4.62 -1.74
N GLY A 82 -2.01 -5.53 -1.75
CA GLY A 82 -1.79 -6.49 -2.84
C GLY A 82 -1.25 -5.87 -4.13
N LEU A 83 -0.58 -4.72 -4.06
CA LEU A 83 0.00 -4.00 -5.19
C LEU A 83 1.39 -4.58 -5.55
N GLN A 84 1.40 -5.74 -6.19
CA GLN A 84 2.65 -6.49 -6.45
C GLN A 84 3.70 -5.70 -7.23
N ARG A 85 3.31 -4.94 -8.25
CA ARG A 85 4.28 -4.13 -9.02
C ARG A 85 4.90 -3.02 -8.18
N LEU A 86 4.11 -2.35 -7.32
CA LEU A 86 4.62 -1.33 -6.41
C LEU A 86 5.57 -1.94 -5.38
N LYS A 87 5.23 -3.13 -4.87
CA LYS A 87 6.07 -3.89 -3.93
C LYS A 87 7.45 -4.18 -4.53
N VAL A 88 7.52 -4.63 -5.78
CA VAL A 88 8.80 -4.89 -6.47
C VAL A 88 9.59 -3.60 -6.65
N THR A 89 8.98 -2.53 -7.15
CA THR A 89 9.62 -1.22 -7.29
C THR A 89 10.18 -0.72 -5.95
N CYS A 90 9.42 -0.80 -4.86
CA CYS A 90 9.90 -0.35 -3.54
C CYS A 90 11.11 -1.17 -3.07
N LYS A 91 11.09 -2.49 -3.29
CA LYS A 91 12.24 -3.36 -2.98
C LYS A 91 13.45 -3.00 -3.81
N ASP A 92 13.29 -2.73 -5.10
CA ASP A 92 14.39 -2.33 -5.98
C ASP A 92 14.99 -0.98 -5.57
N THR A 93 14.15 -0.01 -5.19
CA THR A 93 14.61 1.29 -4.66
C THR A 93 15.36 1.11 -3.35
N LEU A 94 14.80 0.37 -2.38
CA LEU A 94 15.46 0.07 -1.10
C LEU A 94 16.78 -0.69 -1.29
N CYS A 95 16.84 -1.62 -2.25
CA CYS A 95 18.06 -2.34 -2.59
C CYS A 95 19.11 -1.46 -3.28
N LYS A 96 18.71 -0.42 -4.02
CA LYS A 96 19.64 0.54 -4.63
C LYS A 96 20.15 1.56 -3.61
N ASP A 97 19.34 1.88 -2.62
CA ASP A 97 19.73 2.73 -1.48
C ASP A 97 20.58 1.99 -0.46
N LEU A 98 20.74 0.65 -0.55
CA LEU A 98 21.58 -0.14 0.35
C LEU A 98 23.03 0.40 0.37
N SER A 99 23.33 1.16 1.41
CA SER A 99 24.66 1.55 1.85
C SER A 99 25.02 0.71 3.07
N VAL A 100 26.31 0.63 3.41
CA VAL A 100 26.80 -0.20 4.54
C VAL A 100 26.10 0.17 5.87
N GLU A 101 25.58 1.39 5.98
CA GLU A 101 24.91 1.94 7.16
C GLU A 101 23.42 1.51 7.31
N ASN A 102 22.71 1.26 6.21
CA ASN A 102 21.28 0.90 6.26
C ASN A 102 21.00 -0.59 6.01
N ALA A 103 22.02 -1.37 5.65
CA ALA A 103 21.94 -2.82 5.46
C ALA A 103 21.35 -3.57 6.66
N ALA A 104 21.63 -3.12 7.89
CA ALA A 104 21.07 -3.71 9.10
C ALA A 104 19.56 -3.46 9.24
N HIS A 105 19.08 -2.26 8.86
CA HIS A 105 17.66 -1.91 8.91
C HIS A 105 16.87 -2.64 7.82
N THR A 106 17.41 -2.71 6.61
CA THR A 106 16.80 -3.48 5.50
C THR A 106 16.75 -4.98 5.79
N LEU A 107 17.81 -5.55 6.39
CA LEU A 107 17.83 -6.95 6.81
C LEU A 107 16.75 -7.22 7.88
N PHE A 108 16.64 -6.34 8.88
CA PHE A 108 15.63 -6.45 9.92
C PHE A 108 14.20 -6.41 9.36
N LEU A 109 13.92 -5.51 8.42
CA LEU A 109 12.62 -5.41 7.76
C LEU A 109 12.31 -6.65 6.90
N ALA A 110 13.30 -7.19 6.18
CA ALA A 110 13.14 -8.40 5.40
C ALA A 110 12.81 -9.63 6.27
N ASP A 111 13.46 -9.75 7.43
CA ASP A 111 13.17 -10.81 8.41
C ASP A 111 11.78 -10.62 9.03
N LEU A 112 11.39 -9.39 9.35
CA LEU A 112 10.06 -9.09 9.89
C LEU A 112 8.95 -9.49 8.90
N HIS A 113 9.08 -9.10 7.64
CA HIS A 113 8.09 -9.46 6.61
C HIS A 113 8.05 -10.96 6.35
N SER A 114 9.20 -11.63 6.32
CA SER A 114 9.26 -13.08 6.16
C SER A 114 8.60 -13.81 7.34
N ALA A 115 8.82 -13.33 8.56
CA ALA A 115 8.19 -13.87 9.76
C ALA A 115 6.67 -13.65 9.80
N VAL A 116 6.20 -12.51 9.30
CA VAL A 116 4.76 -12.21 9.16
C VAL A 116 4.13 -13.17 8.14
N GLN A 117 4.75 -13.35 6.98
CA GLN A 117 4.27 -14.29 5.95
C GLN A 117 4.22 -15.74 6.47
N LEU A 118 5.27 -16.19 7.17
CA LEU A 118 5.32 -17.51 7.80
C LEU A 118 4.21 -17.72 8.84
N LYS A 119 3.90 -16.70 9.64
CA LYS A 119 2.78 -16.78 10.60
C LYS A 119 1.42 -16.88 9.91
N THR A 120 1.23 -16.19 8.78
CA THR A 120 -0.02 -16.23 8.03
C THR A 120 -0.24 -17.59 7.37
N GLU A 121 0.81 -18.24 6.86
CA GLU A 121 0.70 -19.59 6.30
C GLU A 121 0.54 -20.69 7.36
N ALA A 122 1.09 -20.51 8.57
CA ALA A 122 0.96 -21.49 9.65
C ALA A 122 -0.41 -21.50 10.36
N LEU A 123 -1.28 -20.53 10.08
CA LEU A 123 -2.62 -20.40 10.67
C LEU A 123 -3.75 -20.91 9.76
N ILE A 124 -3.40 -21.60 8.66
CA ILE A 124 -4.32 -22.20 7.68
C ILE A 124 -4.41 -23.72 7.91
#